data_AF-A0A1N7JZJ3-F1
#
_entry.id   AF-A0A1N7JZJ3-F1
#
_cell.length_a   1.000
_cell.length_b   1.000
_cell.length_c   1.000
_cell.angle_alpha   90.00
_cell.angle_beta   90.00
_cell.angle_gamma   90.00
#
_symmetry.space_group_name_H-M   'P 1'
#
loop_
_entity.id
_entity.type
_entity.pdbx_description
1 polymer ?
#
loop_
_entity_poly.entity_id
_entity_poly.type
_entity_poly.pdbx_seq_one_letter_code
_entity_poly.pdbx_strand_id
1 'polypeptide(L)' 'MKNLKKLRKDQLKGINGAGIQLPEPEFCMYYCNGTIVCATCSNDFKCPDINSQM' A
#
# COMPACT_ATOMS: atom_id res chain seq x y z
N MET A 1 -0.81 -13.93 26.29
CA MET A 1 -0.16 -12.88 25.47
C MET A 1 1.03 -13.51 24.75
N LYS A 2 1.03 -13.55 23.41
CA LYS A 2 2.16 -14.09 22.65
C LYS A 2 3.20 -12.97 22.48
N ASN A 3 4.37 -13.12 23.10
CA ASN A 3 5.50 -12.24 22.87
C ASN A 3 5.95 -12.38 21.41
N LEU A 4 5.69 -11.37 20.59
CA LEU A 4 6.12 -11.34 19.21
C LEU A 4 7.64 -11.12 19.18
N LYS A 5 8.38 -12.12 18.70
CA LYS A 5 9.84 -12.01 18.54
C LYS A 5 10.15 -11.06 17.39
N LYS A 6 10.97 -10.04 17.65
CA LYS A 6 11.49 -9.13 16.63
C LYS A 6 12.40 -9.91 15.68
N LEU A 7 12.05 -9.93 14.39
CA LEU A 7 12.81 -10.63 13.36
C LEU A 7 14.06 -9.82 12.96
N ARG A 8 15.17 -10.53 12.71
CA ARG A 8 16.42 -9.93 12.21
C ARG A 8 16.31 -9.62 10.70
N LYS A 9 17.13 -8.70 10.20
CA LYS A 9 17.12 -8.23 8.80
C LYS A 9 17.22 -9.38 7.79
N ASP A 10 18.05 -10.38 8.09
CA ASP A 10 18.25 -11.53 7.20
C ASP A 10 17.06 -12.50 7.22
N GLN A 11 16.31 -12.53 8.34
CA GLN A 11 15.06 -13.26 8.41
C GLN A 11 13.97 -12.55 7.60
N LEU A 12 13.92 -11.21 7.64
CA LEU A 12 12.98 -10.40 6.83
C LEU A 12 13.14 -10.68 5.32
N LYS A 13 14.38 -10.85 4.84
CA LYS A 13 14.68 -11.15 3.43
C LYS A 13 14.20 -12.54 2.99
N GLY A 14 14.08 -13.47 3.92
CA GLY A 14 13.59 -14.83 3.66
C GLY A 14 12.08 -14.98 3.84
N ILE A 15 11.36 -13.93 4.27
CA ILE A 15 9.90 -13.96 4.40
C ILE A 15 9.32 -13.71 3.02
N ASN A 16 9.22 -14.78 2.25
CA ASN A 16 8.32 -14.79 1.12
C ASN A 16 6.90 -14.94 1.69
N GLY A 17 5.97 -14.09 1.25
CA GLY A 17 4.54 -14.29 1.54
C GLY A 17 4.15 -15.74 1.20
N ALA A 18 3.16 -16.31 1.90
CA ALA A 18 2.88 -17.74 2.00
C ALA A 18 2.46 -18.46 0.69
N GLY A 19 3.07 -18.17 -0.47
CA GLY A 19 2.73 -18.69 -1.79
C GLY A 19 1.38 -18.22 -2.32
N ILE A 20 0.59 -17.54 -1.50
CA ILE A 20 -0.62 -16.83 -1.90
C ILE A 20 -0.21 -15.64 -2.76
N GLN A 21 -0.36 -15.80 -4.08
CA GLN A 21 -0.56 -14.69 -4.99
C GLN A 21 -1.86 -14.01 -4.55
N LEU A 22 -1.74 -13.04 -3.64
CA LEU A 22 -2.76 -12.01 -3.57
C LEU A 22 -2.74 -11.37 -4.95
N PRO A 23 -3.90 -11.20 -5.62
CA PRO A 23 -3.94 -10.47 -6.88
C PRO A 23 -3.21 -9.16 -6.64
N GLU A 24 -2.13 -8.93 -7.39
CA GLU A 24 -1.39 -7.69 -7.28
C GLU A 24 -2.39 -6.58 -7.54
N PRO A 25 -2.66 -5.70 -6.56
CA PRO A 25 -3.65 -4.66 -6.77
C PRO A 25 -3.17 -3.81 -7.94
N GLU A 26 -4.02 -3.68 -8.96
CA GLU A 26 -3.74 -2.74 -10.03
C GLU A 26 -3.73 -1.34 -9.42
N PHE A 27 -2.62 -0.63 -9.59
CA PHE A 27 -2.47 0.74 -9.14
C PHE A 27 -2.73 1.69 -10.31
N CYS A 28 -3.61 2.66 -10.09
CA CYS A 28 -3.95 3.72 -11.02
C CYS A 28 -3.36 5.04 -10.52
N MET A 29 -2.97 5.88 -11.48
CA MET A 29 -2.53 7.25 -11.23
C MET A 29 -3.71 8.19 -11.46
N TYR A 30 -4.20 8.80 -10.39
CA TYR A 30 -5.31 9.74 -10.43
C TYR A 30 -4.81 11.18 -10.40
N TYR A 31 -5.35 12.03 -11.26
CA TYR A 31 -5.06 13.45 -11.25
C TYR A 31 -6.11 14.19 -10.42
N CYS A 32 -5.68 14.77 -9.30
CA CYS A 32 -6.51 15.44 -8.32
C CYS A 32 -6.02 16.87 -8.10
N ASN A 33 -6.74 17.86 -8.67
CA ASN A 33 -6.49 19.29 -8.43
C ASN A 33 -4.99 19.70 -8.55
N GLY A 34 -4.26 19.17 -9.54
CA GLY A 34 -2.84 19.46 -9.74
C GLY A 34 -1.86 18.45 -9.12
N THR A 35 -2.35 17.49 -8.33
CA THR A 35 -1.54 16.45 -7.69
C THR A 35 -1.82 15.09 -8.31
N ILE A 36 -0.77 14.28 -8.51
CA ILE A 36 -0.91 12.89 -8.93
C ILE A 36 -0.94 11.99 -7.70
N VAL A 37 -1.99 11.19 -7.56
CA VAL A 37 -2.22 10.25 -6.46
C VAL A 37 -2.13 8.83 -6.99
N CYS A 38 -1.25 8.02 -6.40
CA CYS A 38 -1.17 6.58 -6.67
C CYS A 38 -2.08 5.83 -5.69
N ALA A 39 -3.09 5.12 -6.21
CA ALA A 39 -4.04 4.34 -5.41
C ALA A 39 -4.51 3.10 -6.17
N THR A 40 -5.15 2.16 -5.49
CA THR A 40 -5.77 1.01 -6.16
C THR A 40 -6.82 1.48 -7.16
N CYS A 41 -6.79 0.94 -8.37
CA CYS A 41 -7.77 1.22 -9.40
C CYS A 41 -9.19 0.92 -8.87
N SER A 42 -10.04 1.94 -8.86
CA SER A 42 -11.44 1.86 -8.44
C SER A 42 -12.27 2.87 -9.23
N ASN A 43 -13.49 2.46 -9.61
CA ASN A 43 -14.48 3.34 -10.25
C ASN A 43 -15.07 4.35 -9.26
N ASP A 44 -15.01 4.04 -7.96
CA ASP A 44 -15.49 4.91 -6.87
C ASP A 44 -14.36 5.74 -6.26
N PHE A 45 -13.20 5.82 -6.92
CA PHE A 45 -12.09 6.61 -6.44
C PHE A 45 -12.52 8.09 -6.32
N LYS A 46 -12.33 8.64 -5.12
CA LYS A 46 -12.51 10.07 -4.85
C LYS A 46 -11.16 10.65 -4.51
N CYS A 47 -10.85 11.76 -5.15
CA CYS A 47 -9.68 12.54 -4.79
C CYS A 47 -9.72 12.83 -3.29
N PRO A 48 -8.64 12.55 -2.54
CA PRO A 48 -8.58 12.97 -1.16
C PRO A 48 -8.70 14.50 -1.14
N ASP A 49 -9.54 15.03 -0.24
CA ASP A 49 -9.56 16.45 0.06
C ASP A 49 -8.22 16.79 0.72
N ILE A 50 -7.22 17.07 -0.12
CA ILE A 50 -5.94 17.62 0.27
C ILE A 50 -6.16 19.08 0.69
N ASN A 51 -6.86 19.27 1.81
CA ASN A 51 -6.51 20.33 2.74
C ASN A 51 -5.15 19.96 3.31
N SER A 52 -4.12 20.30 2.54
CA SER A 52 -2.71 20.20 2.88
C SER A 52 -2.48 20.85 4.25
N GLN A 53 -2.55 20.07 5.34
CA GLN A 53 -1.78 20.34 6.54
C GLN A 53 -0.33 20.03 6.17
N MET A 54 0.31 21.02 5.56
CA MET A 54 1.76 21.15 5.47
C MET A 54 2.22 22.06 6.60
#